data_AF-R7CB96-F1
#
_entry.id   AF-R7CB96-F1
#
_cell.length_a   1.000
_cell.length_b   1.000
_cell.length_c   1.000
_cell.angle_alpha   90.00
_cell.angle_beta   90.00
_cell.angle_gamma   90.00
#
_symmetry.space_group_name_H-M   'P 1'
#
loop_
_entity.id
_entity.type
_entity.pdbx_description
1 polymer ?
#
loop_
_entity_poly.entity_id
_entity_poly.type
_entity_poly.pdbx_seq_one_letter_code
_entity_poly.pdbx_strand_id
1 'polypeptide(L)'
;MCVLLDMYEERGEARGIEKGIAQGIVQGEARGMAKGISQGIEEINTLYHCLLADNRMEDIQKAIMDTDYQKELLCEYGIGE
;
A
#
# COMPACT_ATOMS: atom_id res chain seq x y z
N MET A 1 34.22 26.09 -28.07
CA MET A 1 33.03 25.35 -28.55
C MET A 1 32.78 24.08 -27.73
N CYS A 2 33.81 23.27 -27.39
CA CYS A 2 33.70 22.10 -26.48
C CYS A 2 33.03 22.41 -25.13
N VAL A 3 33.52 23.42 -24.39
CA VAL A 3 33.10 23.68 -23.00
C VAL A 3 31.59 23.93 -22.83
N LEU A 4 30.93 24.49 -23.84
CA LEU A 4 29.48 24.74 -23.79
C LEU A 4 28.68 23.45 -23.99
N LEU A 5 29.13 22.56 -24.88
CA LEU A 5 28.49 21.28 -25.13
C LEU A 5 28.58 20.37 -23.90
N ASP A 6 29.76 20.30 -23.29
CA ASP A 6 30.00 19.54 -22.05
C ASP A 6 29.08 20.04 -20.91
N MET A 7 28.91 21.36 -20.78
CA MET A 7 27.97 21.95 -19.81
C MET A 7 26.49 21.62 -20.08
N TYR A 8 26.08 21.48 -21.34
CA TYR A 8 24.70 21.09 -21.68
C TYR A 8 24.47 19.60 -21.46
N GLU A 9 25.46 18.75 -21.69
CA GLU A 9 25.42 17.31 -21.41
C GLU A 9 25.32 17.04 -19.90
N GLU A 10 26.21 17.61 -19.08
CA GLU A 10 26.14 17.47 -17.62
C GLU A 10 24.80 17.96 -17.05
N ARG A 11 24.27 19.06 -17.59
CA ARG A 11 22.94 19.59 -17.20
C ARG A 11 21.80 18.69 -17.67
N GLY A 12 21.94 18.05 -18.83
CA GLY A 12 20.97 17.09 -19.36
C GLY A 12 20.92 15.82 -18.52
N GLU A 13 22.08 15.27 -18.16
CA GLU A 13 22.22 14.11 -17.29
C GLU A 13 21.67 14.37 -15.89
N ALA A 14 22.06 15.48 -15.26
CA ALA A 14 21.56 15.86 -13.93
C ALA A 14 20.02 15.98 -13.91
N ARG A 15 19.44 16.61 -14.94
CA ARG A 15 17.97 16.72 -15.09
C ARG A 15 17.31 15.37 -15.39
N GLY A 16 17.96 14.49 -16.13
CA GLY A 16 17.48 13.14 -16.41
C GLY A 16 17.39 12.29 -15.15
N ILE A 17 18.45 12.34 -14.33
CA ILE A 17 18.52 11.64 -13.04
C ILE A 17 17.45 12.18 -12.09
N GLU A 18 17.35 13.50 -11.92
CA GLU A 18 16.36 14.14 -11.05
C GLU A 18 14.93 13.75 -11.44
N LYS A 19 14.60 13.81 -12.74
CA LYS A 19 13.29 13.40 -13.24
C LYS A 19 13.03 11.91 -13.05
N GLY A 20 14.02 11.06 -13.29
CA GLY A 20 13.91 9.61 -13.12
C GLY A 20 13.64 9.23 -11.67
N ILE A 21 14.35 9.84 -10.72
CA ILE A 21 14.13 9.64 -9.29
C ILE A 21 12.74 10.11 -8.88
N ALA A 22 12.34 11.33 -9.28
CA ALA A 22 11.03 11.88 -8.94
C ALA A 22 9.89 11.00 -9.49
N GLN A 23 10.00 10.55 -10.74
CA GLN A 23 9.01 9.64 -11.34
C GLN A 23 8.98 8.27 -10.65
N GLY A 24 10.15 7.73 -10.31
CA GLY A 24 10.28 6.46 -9.60
C GLY A 24 9.60 6.49 -8.23
N ILE A 25 9.80 7.57 -7.46
CA ILE A 25 9.16 7.75 -6.15
C ILE A 25 7.64 7.82 -6.31
N VAL A 26 7.14 8.70 -7.16
CA VAL A 26 5.68 8.89 -7.36
C VAL A 26 5.01 7.59 -7.83
N GLN A 27 5.63 6.88 -8.78
CA GLN A 27 5.09 5.62 -9.27
C GLN A 27 5.16 4.51 -8.20
N GLY A 28 6.23 4.48 -7.42
CA GLY A 28 6.41 3.54 -6.32
C GLY A 28 5.35 3.72 -5.24
N GLU A 29 5.16 4.95 -4.77
CA GLU A 29 4.16 5.30 -3.76
C GLU A 29 2.74 4.98 -4.24
N ALA A 30 2.38 5.37 -5.47
CA ALA A 30 1.06 5.09 -6.04
C ALA A 30 0.79 3.57 -6.12
N ARG A 31 1.78 2.78 -6.55
CA ARG A 31 1.66 1.32 -6.61
C ARG A 31 1.59 0.70 -5.22
N GLY A 32 2.39 1.19 -4.27
CA GLY A 32 2.38 0.72 -2.88
C GLY A 32 1.03 0.95 -2.22
N MET A 33 0.48 2.16 -2.34
CA MET A 33 -0.85 2.49 -1.82
C MET A 33 -1.95 1.63 -2.45
N ALA A 34 -1.95 1.48 -3.78
CA ALA A 34 -2.95 0.66 -4.46
C ALA A 34 -2.92 -0.81 -4.00
N LYS A 35 -1.71 -1.37 -3.83
CA LYS A 35 -1.54 -2.73 -3.30
C LYS A 35 -2.01 -2.84 -1.86
N GLY A 36 -1.61 -1.92 -0.99
CA GLY A 36 -2.00 -1.93 0.42
C GLY A 36 -3.51 -1.83 0.62
N ILE A 37 -4.19 -0.98 -0.18
CA ILE A 37 -5.65 -0.88 -0.15
C ILE A 37 -6.31 -2.19 -0.60
N SER A 38 -5.82 -2.79 -1.69
CA SER A 38 -6.36 -4.08 -2.18
C SER A 38 -6.18 -5.20 -1.16
N GLN A 39 -4.98 -5.29 -0.57
CA GLN A 39 -4.67 -6.29 0.47
C GLN A 39 -5.57 -6.12 1.69
N GLY A 40 -5.71 -4.89 2.20
CA GLY A 40 -6.59 -4.64 3.34
C GLY A 40 -8.06 -5.01 3.07
N ILE A 41 -8.56 -4.77 1.85
CA ILE A 41 -9.92 -5.20 1.48
C ILE A 41 -10.05 -6.72 1.49
N GLU A 42 -9.06 -7.44 0.94
CA GLU A 42 -9.04 -8.91 0.93
C GLU A 42 -8.96 -9.49 2.34
N GLU A 43 -8.13 -8.93 3.22
CA GLU A 43 -7.99 -9.34 4.62
C GLU A 43 -9.30 -9.19 5.38
N ILE A 44 -9.97 -8.04 5.26
CA ILE A 44 -11.26 -7.80 5.91
C ILE A 44 -12.36 -8.72 5.37
N ASN A 45 -12.40 -8.96 4.06
CA ASN A 45 -13.36 -9.88 3.48
C ASN A 45 -13.13 -11.31 3.97
N THR A 46 -11.87 -11.73 4.06
CA THR A 46 -11.48 -13.03 4.61
C THR A 46 -11.94 -13.16 6.06
N LEU A 47 -11.71 -12.12 6.87
CA LEU A 47 -12.16 -12.09 8.26
C LEU A 47 -13.68 -12.28 8.36
N TYR A 48 -14.46 -11.53 7.60
CA TYR A 48 -15.92 -11.67 7.64
C TYR A 48 -16.39 -13.04 7.15
N HIS A 49 -15.73 -13.63 6.15
CA HIS A 49 -16.03 -15.00 5.73
C HIS A 49 -15.81 -16.01 6.85
N CYS A 50 -14.70 -15.90 7.59
CA CYS A 50 -14.40 -16.77 8.73
C CYS A 50 -15.41 -16.60 9.87
N LEU A 51 -15.71 -15.36 10.26
CA LEU A 51 -16.69 -15.07 11.31
C LEU A 51 -18.11 -15.54 10.96
N LEU A 52 -18.50 -15.44 9.67
CA LEU A 52 -19.77 -15.96 9.19
C LEU A 52 -19.81 -17.50 9.25
N ALA A 53 -18.70 -18.17 8.91
CA ALA A 53 -18.60 -19.63 9.00
C ALA A 53 -18.72 -20.12 10.46
N ASP A 54 -18.18 -19.35 11.40
CA ASP A 54 -18.25 -19.64 12.84
C ASP A 54 -19.54 -19.12 13.50
N ASN A 55 -20.45 -18.52 12.73
CA ASN A 55 -21.71 -17.94 13.19
C ASN A 55 -21.54 -16.86 14.29
N ARG A 56 -20.40 -16.16 14.31
CA ARG A 56 -20.02 -15.10 15.27
C ARG A 56 -20.56 -13.72 14.84
N MET A 57 -21.87 -13.60 14.66
CA MET A 57 -22.52 -12.39 14.14
C MET A 57 -22.31 -11.14 15.03
N GLU A 58 -22.21 -11.32 16.34
CA GLU A 58 -21.94 -10.24 17.30
C GLU A 58 -20.53 -9.67 17.12
N ASP A 59 -19.56 -10.53 16.84
CA ASP A 59 -18.19 -10.12 16.58
C ASP A 59 -18.05 -9.38 15.26
N ILE A 60 -18.83 -9.76 14.24
CA ILE A 60 -18.92 -9.01 12.98
C ILE A 60 -19.41 -7.58 13.26
N GLN A 61 -20.51 -7.44 14.00
CA GLN A 61 -21.07 -6.12 14.32
C GLN A 61 -20.08 -5.27 15.12
N LYS A 62 -19.42 -5.87 16.11
CA LYS A 62 -18.43 -5.18 16.93
C LYS A 62 -17.20 -4.78 16.11
N ALA A 63 -16.68 -5.65 15.26
CA ALA A 63 -15.53 -5.36 14.39
C ALA A 63 -15.79 -4.24 13.38
N ILE A 64 -17.04 -4.07 12.93
CA ILE A 64 -17.42 -2.95 12.05
C ILE A 64 -17.34 -1.61 12.79
N MET A 65 -17.66 -1.58 14.09
CA MET A 65 -17.69 -0.37 14.91
C MET A 65 -16.36 -0.07 15.60
N ASP A 66 -15.58 -1.11 15.87
CA ASP A 66 -14.35 -1.07 16.65
C ASP A 66 -13.19 -1.64 15.83
N THR A 67 -12.36 -0.73 15.33
CA THR A 67 -11.21 -1.07 14.49
C THR A 67 -10.10 -1.78 15.27
N ASP A 68 -9.99 -1.55 16.58
CA ASP A 68 -8.98 -2.24 17.39
C ASP A 68 -9.43 -3.69 17.64
N TYR A 69 -10.72 -3.90 17.91
CA TYR A 69 -11.29 -5.25 17.97
C TYR A 69 -11.19 -5.98 16.63
N GLN A 70 -11.39 -5.29 15.51
CA GLN A 70 -11.18 -5.88 14.17
C GLN A 70 -9.74 -6.39 13.98
N LYS A 71 -8.74 -5.63 14.44
CA LYS A 71 -7.33 -6.05 14.38
C LYS A 71 -7.04 -7.24 15.29
N GLU A 72 -7.63 -7.27 16.49
CA GLU A 72 -7.51 -8.42 17.38
C GLU A 72 -8.04 -9.70 16.70
N LEU A 73 -9.20 -9.61 16.04
CA LEU A 73 -9.76 -10.73 15.28
C LEU A 73 -8.92 -11.09 14.05
N LEU A 74 -8.36 -10.12 13.33
CA LEU A 74 -7.42 -10.41 12.23
C LEU A 74 -6.23 -11.25 12.73
N CYS A 75 -5.66 -10.89 13.88
CA CYS A 75 -4.60 -11.68 14.53
C CYS A 75 -5.09 -13.05 15.00
N GLU A 76 -6.29 -13.16 15.57
CA GLU A 76 -6.88 -14.42 16.03
C GLU A 76 -7.00 -15.44 14.88
N TYR A 77 -7.43 -14.97 13.70
CA TYR A 77 -7.57 -15.79 12.50
C TYR A 77 -6.28 -15.89 11.67
N GLY A 78 -5.17 -15.24 12.08
CA GLY A 78 -3.89 -15.25 11.37
C GLY A 78 -3.96 -14.60 9.98
N ILE A 79 -4.79 -13.57 9.82
CA ILE A 79 -5.00 -12.85 8.56
C ILE A 79 -4.10 -11.60 8.55
N GLY A 80 -3.23 -11.48 7.55
CA GLY A 80 -2.35 -10.32 7.37
C GLY A 80 -0.93 -10.48 7.95
N GLU A 81 -0.48 -11.72 8.24
CA GLU A 81 0.95 -12.06 8.45
C GLU A 81 1.73 -12.19 7.13
#